data_AF-A0A7X9KNS3-F1
#
_entry.id   AF-A0A7X9KNS3-F1
#
_cell.length_a   1.000
_cell.length_b   1.000
_cell.length_c   1.000
_cell.angle_alpha   90.00
_cell.angle_beta   90.00
_cell.angle_gamma   90.00
#
_symmetry.space_group_name_H-M   'P 1'
#
loop_
_entity.id
_entity.type
_entity.pdbx_description
1 polymer ?
#
loop_
_entity_poly.entity_id
_entity_poly.type
_entity_poly.pdbx_seq_one_letter_code
_entity_poly.pdbx_strand_id
1 'polypeptide(L)'
;MKFFLLLFLVGFTPAVVAQEIIMAPQEISTQPSTDSAKLKVGKIIITGNKKTKSYIIEREMKFKAGEYTYAPHIAINLELSRQLIYNTNLFSEVMVQPVFKENSTIDIYVTVREKWYLYPTPQFQLVDRNFNEWANIYNYSLSRVIYGLRFVHYNFSGRRDQLRFILLNGYARNFAVQYSAPYSNSKLDEGFGFSAGYTQNREISFGTSANNKLLQYNNQNKFVRNTFQAYGYYSSRKGYFSRHRYQAGYTYMQVADSVVKHYNPFYFNDASLHQNIIDFLLE
;
A
#
# COMPACT_ATOMS: atom_id res chain seq x y z
N MET A 1 -29.38 12.53 50.13
CA MET A 1 -30.66 12.02 49.59
C MET A 1 -30.45 10.54 49.28
N LYS A 2 -31.00 9.63 50.11
CA LYS A 2 -30.82 8.18 50.01
C LYS A 2 -31.85 7.61 49.03
N PHE A 3 -31.43 6.92 47.98
CA PHE A 3 -32.31 6.14 47.10
C PHE A 3 -32.12 4.64 47.40
N PHE A 4 -33.21 3.99 47.78
CA PHE A 4 -33.33 2.55 47.99
C PHE A 4 -33.40 1.86 46.61
N LEU A 5 -32.56 0.85 46.38
CA LEU A 5 -32.65 -0.01 45.20
C LEU A 5 -33.25 -1.36 45.62
N LEU A 6 -34.45 -1.66 45.12
CA LEU A 6 -35.14 -2.93 45.33
C LEU A 6 -34.60 -3.96 44.33
N LEU A 7 -34.11 -5.10 44.83
CA LEU A 7 -33.72 -6.25 44.02
C LEU A 7 -34.96 -7.06 43.62
N PHE A 8 -35.19 -7.25 42.32
CA PHE A 8 -36.12 -8.24 41.79
C PHE A 8 -35.31 -9.45 41.28
N LEU A 9 -35.47 -10.60 41.94
CA LEU A 9 -35.01 -11.89 41.45
C LEU A 9 -36.03 -12.42 40.43
N VAL A 10 -35.61 -12.62 39.18
CA VAL A 10 -36.36 -13.39 38.19
C VAL A 10 -35.63 -14.71 37.98
N GLY A 11 -36.26 -15.80 38.39
CA GLY A 11 -35.78 -17.16 38.14
C GLY A 11 -35.96 -17.53 36.68
N PHE A 12 -34.85 -17.88 36.01
CA PHE A 12 -34.86 -18.50 34.69
C PHE A 12 -34.63 -20.01 34.86
N THR A 13 -35.66 -20.81 34.57
CA THR A 13 -35.51 -22.25 34.35
C THR A 13 -35.01 -22.48 32.93
N PRO A 14 -33.96 -23.31 32.69
CA PRO A 14 -33.57 -23.65 31.34
C PRO A 14 -34.58 -24.64 30.75
N ALA A 15 -35.24 -24.25 29.66
CA ALA A 15 -35.94 -25.20 28.81
C ALA A 15 -34.91 -26.08 28.10
N VAL A 16 -35.02 -27.40 28.28
CA VAL A 16 -34.24 -28.40 27.55
C VAL A 16 -34.78 -28.41 26.12
N VAL A 17 -34.02 -27.84 25.18
CA VAL A 17 -34.27 -28.01 23.74
C VAL A 17 -33.56 -29.30 23.32
N ALA A 18 -34.33 -30.23 22.75
CA ALA A 18 -33.83 -31.47 22.19
C ALA A 18 -32.83 -31.19 21.05
N GLN A 19 -31.71 -31.90 21.06
CA GLN A 19 -30.68 -31.83 20.02
C GLN A 19 -31.23 -32.44 18.72
N GLU A 20 -31.24 -31.66 17.63
CA GLU A 20 -31.37 -32.20 16.28
C GLU A 20 -30.16 -33.09 15.97
N ILE A 21 -30.41 -34.23 15.34
CA ILE A 21 -29.37 -35.15 14.87
C ILE A 21 -28.53 -34.42 13.82
N ILE A 22 -27.31 -34.04 14.18
CA ILE A 22 -26.32 -33.55 13.23
C ILE A 22 -25.94 -34.74 12.34
N MET A 23 -26.48 -34.80 11.13
CA MET A 23 -25.96 -35.68 10.08
C MET A 23 -24.50 -35.32 9.85
N ALA A 24 -23.62 -36.31 9.97
CA ALA A 24 -22.19 -36.17 9.69
C ALA A 24 -21.98 -35.53 8.30
N PRO A 25 -20.94 -34.68 8.12
CA PRO A 25 -20.60 -34.16 6.81
C PRO A 25 -20.40 -35.33 5.85
N GLN A 26 -21.17 -35.35 4.76
CA GLN A 26 -20.91 -36.27 3.66
C GLN A 26 -19.50 -35.96 3.14
N GLU A 27 -18.59 -36.92 3.24
CA GLU A 27 -17.29 -36.85 2.57
C GLU A 27 -17.56 -36.67 1.07
N ILE A 28 -17.17 -35.53 0.51
CA ILE A 28 -17.11 -35.34 -0.92
C ILE A 28 -16.04 -36.30 -1.43
N SER A 29 -16.49 -37.44 -1.95
CA SER A 29 -15.66 -38.39 -2.66
C SER A 29 -14.97 -37.69 -3.84
N THR A 30 -13.75 -37.23 -3.64
CA THR A 30 -12.85 -36.84 -4.74
C THR A 30 -12.29 -38.12 -5.37
N GLN A 31 -13.12 -38.82 -6.13
CA GLN A 31 -12.57 -39.72 -7.15
C GLN A 31 -11.89 -38.83 -8.20
N PRO A 32 -10.59 -39.01 -8.50
CA PRO A 32 -9.98 -38.35 -9.64
C PRO A 32 -10.64 -38.93 -10.90
N SER A 33 -11.53 -38.17 -11.54
CA SER A 33 -12.00 -38.53 -12.87
C SER A 33 -10.78 -38.55 -13.80
N THR A 34 -10.41 -39.73 -14.27
CA THR A 34 -9.30 -40.00 -15.19
C THR A 34 -9.51 -39.42 -16.59
N ASP A 35 -10.46 -38.51 -16.78
CA ASP A 35 -10.72 -37.90 -18.07
C ASP A 35 -9.66 -36.82 -18.32
N SER A 36 -8.58 -37.25 -18.99
CA SER A 36 -7.45 -36.42 -19.40
C SER A 36 -7.78 -35.58 -20.63
N ALA A 37 -9.06 -35.31 -20.89
CA ALA A 37 -9.53 -34.54 -22.03
C ALA A 37 -8.77 -33.21 -22.13
N LYS A 38 -8.04 -33.07 -23.22
CA LYS A 38 -7.22 -31.90 -23.53
C LYS A 38 -8.06 -30.91 -24.31
N LEU A 39 -8.22 -29.71 -23.77
CA LEU A 39 -9.03 -28.65 -24.36
C LEU A 39 -8.11 -27.51 -24.81
N LYS A 40 -8.35 -26.96 -26.00
CA LYS A 40 -7.64 -25.78 -26.49
C LYS A 40 -8.29 -24.53 -25.90
N VAL A 41 -7.50 -23.66 -25.27
CA VAL A 41 -7.96 -22.33 -24.87
C VAL A 41 -8.10 -21.50 -26.15
N GLY A 42 -9.32 -21.12 -26.48
CA GLY A 42 -9.65 -20.28 -27.61
C GLY A 42 -9.31 -18.83 -27.32
N LYS A 43 -10.34 -18.01 -27.12
CA LYS A 43 -10.22 -16.58 -26.80
C LYS A 43 -10.36 -16.34 -25.30
N ILE A 44 -9.67 -15.30 -24.83
CA ILE A 44 -9.91 -14.71 -23.52
C ILE A 44 -10.61 -13.37 -23.78
N ILE A 45 -11.85 -13.24 -23.32
CA ILE A 45 -12.68 -12.05 -23.53
C ILE A 45 -12.79 -11.33 -22.19
N ILE A 46 -12.26 -10.11 -22.11
CA ILE A 46 -12.28 -9.30 -20.89
C ILE A 46 -13.25 -8.14 -21.08
N THR A 47 -14.14 -7.95 -20.09
CA THR A 47 -15.12 -6.86 -20.08
C THR A 47 -15.16 -6.14 -18.74
N GLY A 48 -15.56 -4.86 -18.76
CA GLY A 48 -15.70 -4.01 -17.57
C GLY A 48 -14.42 -3.29 -17.12
N ASN A 49 -13.29 -3.54 -17.77
CA ASN A 49 -12.03 -2.80 -17.59
C ASN A 49 -12.01 -1.51 -18.43
N LYS A 50 -12.45 -0.39 -17.85
CA LYS A 50 -12.51 0.90 -18.55
C LYS A 50 -11.14 1.56 -18.63
N LYS A 51 -10.39 1.57 -17.52
CA LYS A 51 -9.06 2.20 -17.43
C LYS A 51 -7.93 1.17 -17.53
N THR A 52 -8.09 0.03 -16.85
CA THR A 52 -7.08 -1.02 -16.76
C THR A 52 -6.91 -1.70 -18.10
N LYS A 53 -5.66 -1.85 -18.53
CA LYS A 53 -5.37 -2.52 -19.80
C LYS A 53 -5.61 -4.03 -19.67
N SER A 54 -6.23 -4.64 -20.69
CA SER A 54 -6.61 -6.06 -20.68
C SER A 54 -5.43 -6.99 -20.37
N TYR A 55 -4.25 -6.69 -20.93
CA TYR A 55 -3.03 -7.48 -20.68
C TYR A 55 -2.60 -7.51 -19.19
N ILE A 56 -3.01 -6.53 -18.37
CA ILE A 56 -2.76 -6.55 -16.92
C ILE A 56 -3.60 -7.63 -16.24
N ILE A 57 -4.82 -7.85 -16.73
CA ILE A 57 -5.72 -8.90 -16.23
C ILE A 57 -5.23 -10.26 -16.75
N GLU A 58 -4.94 -10.37 -18.05
CA GLU A 58 -4.44 -11.60 -18.67
C GLU A 58 -3.16 -12.11 -18.01
N ARG A 59 -2.26 -11.20 -17.61
CA ARG A 59 -1.02 -11.53 -16.89
C ARG A 59 -1.26 -12.34 -15.62
N GLU A 60 -2.36 -12.10 -14.93
CA GLU A 60 -2.68 -12.77 -13.66
C GLU A 60 -3.42 -14.11 -13.88
N MET A 61 -3.85 -14.40 -15.10
CA MET A 61 -4.58 -15.62 -15.42
C MET A 61 -3.66 -16.85 -15.52
N LYS A 62 -4.23 -18.02 -15.22
CA LYS A 62 -3.61 -19.34 -15.43
C LYS A 62 -3.85 -19.90 -16.83
N PHE A 63 -4.59 -19.18 -17.67
CA PHE A 63 -4.86 -19.53 -19.05
C PHE A 63 -4.16 -18.55 -19.98
N LYS A 64 -3.74 -19.05 -21.14
CA LYS A 64 -3.27 -18.24 -22.27
C LYS A 64 -3.99 -18.69 -23.53
N ALA A 65 -4.45 -17.73 -24.32
CA ALA A 65 -5.09 -18.02 -25.60
C ALA A 65 -4.14 -18.82 -26.51
N GLY A 66 -4.67 -19.85 -27.16
CA GLY A 66 -3.92 -20.75 -28.04
C GLY A 66 -3.20 -21.91 -27.35
N GLU A 67 -3.03 -21.87 -26.02
CA GLU A 67 -2.46 -22.98 -25.25
C GLU A 67 -3.52 -24.05 -24.96
N TYR A 68 -3.07 -25.21 -24.45
CA TYR A 68 -3.96 -26.30 -24.06
C TYR A 68 -4.04 -26.42 -22.55
N THR A 69 -5.22 -26.79 -22.05
CA THR A 69 -5.47 -27.12 -20.65
C THR A 69 -6.12 -28.49 -20.54
N TYR A 70 -6.11 -29.08 -19.35
CA TYR A 70 -6.73 -30.37 -19.08
C TYR A 70 -8.06 -30.15 -18.35
N ALA A 71 -9.09 -30.89 -18.74
CA ALA A 71 -10.44 -30.75 -18.18
C ALA A 71 -10.46 -30.78 -16.63
N PRO A 72 -9.72 -31.67 -15.94
CA PRO A 72 -9.70 -31.69 -14.47
C PRO A 72 -9.13 -30.41 -13.83
N HIS A 73 -8.28 -29.67 -14.55
CA HIS A 73 -7.63 -28.47 -14.02
C HIS A 73 -8.42 -27.18 -14.31
N ILE A 74 -9.50 -27.24 -15.09
CA ILE A 74 -10.23 -26.03 -15.50
C ILE A 74 -10.81 -25.30 -14.30
N ALA A 75 -11.57 -26.01 -13.44
CA ALA A 75 -12.23 -25.39 -12.30
C ALA A 75 -11.22 -24.72 -11.34
N ILE A 76 -10.13 -25.41 -11.01
CA ILE A 76 -9.08 -24.87 -10.15
C ILE A 76 -8.36 -23.68 -10.79
N ASN A 77 -8.05 -23.75 -12.09
CA ASN A 77 -7.37 -22.65 -12.79
C ASN A 77 -8.27 -21.41 -12.96
N LEU A 78 -9.58 -21.59 -13.14
CA LEU A 78 -10.56 -20.50 -13.17
C LEU A 78 -10.58 -19.77 -11.83
N GLU A 79 -10.70 -20.52 -10.74
CA GLU A 79 -10.75 -19.95 -9.39
C GLU A 79 -9.42 -19.28 -9.01
N LEU A 80 -8.28 -19.91 -9.30
CA LEU A 80 -6.96 -19.29 -9.09
C LEU A 80 -6.79 -18.01 -9.91
N SER A 81 -7.24 -17.99 -11.17
CA SER A 81 -7.21 -16.78 -12.00
C SER A 81 -8.07 -15.68 -11.41
N ARG A 82 -9.29 -16.01 -10.97
CA ARG A 82 -10.21 -15.07 -10.31
C ARG A 82 -9.57 -14.46 -9.06
N GLN A 83 -8.95 -15.28 -8.22
CA GLN A 83 -8.27 -14.83 -7.00
C GLN A 83 -7.06 -13.94 -7.32
N LEU A 84 -6.22 -14.31 -8.27
CA LEU A 84 -5.04 -13.52 -8.65
C LEU A 84 -5.45 -12.16 -9.23
N ILE A 85 -6.47 -12.11 -10.10
CA ILE A 85 -7.04 -10.86 -10.62
C ILE A 85 -7.62 -10.03 -9.48
N TYR A 86 -8.36 -10.63 -8.54
CA TYR A 86 -8.92 -9.91 -7.38
C TYR A 86 -7.82 -9.33 -6.48
N ASN A 87 -6.76 -10.10 -6.25
CA ASN A 87 -5.58 -9.72 -5.45
C ASN A 87 -4.72 -8.62 -6.12
N THR A 88 -5.04 -8.22 -7.36
CA THR A 88 -4.48 -6.98 -7.93
C THR A 88 -4.93 -5.74 -7.16
N ASN A 89 -6.03 -5.84 -6.40
CA ASN A 89 -6.73 -4.75 -5.72
C ASN A 89 -7.28 -3.66 -6.66
N LEU A 90 -7.32 -3.92 -7.97
CA LEU A 90 -7.87 -2.99 -8.97
C LEU A 90 -9.40 -3.12 -9.15
N PHE A 91 -10.00 -4.23 -8.71
CA PHE A 91 -11.39 -4.59 -9.00
C PHE A 91 -12.16 -4.93 -7.72
N SER A 92 -13.40 -4.46 -7.60
CA SER A 92 -14.31 -4.81 -6.49
C SER A 92 -14.99 -6.15 -6.72
N GLU A 93 -15.19 -6.52 -7.98
CA GLU A 93 -15.84 -7.77 -8.39
C GLU A 93 -15.05 -8.36 -9.56
N VAL A 94 -14.89 -9.68 -9.53
CA VAL A 94 -14.19 -10.46 -10.58
C VAL A 94 -14.95 -11.76 -10.78
N MET A 95 -15.38 -11.98 -12.01
CA MET A 95 -16.03 -13.21 -12.46
C MET A 95 -15.22 -13.80 -13.62
N VAL A 96 -14.92 -15.09 -13.55
CA VAL A 96 -14.20 -15.82 -14.61
C VAL A 96 -15.02 -17.05 -14.95
N GLN A 97 -15.47 -17.15 -16.20
CA GLN A 97 -16.40 -18.19 -16.64
C GLN A 97 -15.89 -18.87 -17.92
N PRO A 98 -15.98 -20.21 -18.00
CA PRO A 98 -15.71 -20.93 -19.23
C PRO A 98 -16.94 -20.96 -20.13
N VAL A 99 -16.71 -20.89 -21.45
CA VAL A 99 -17.71 -21.19 -22.48
C VAL A 99 -17.14 -22.25 -23.39
N PHE A 100 -17.70 -23.46 -23.31
CA PHE A 100 -17.31 -24.56 -24.17
C PHE A 100 -17.80 -24.32 -25.60
N LYS A 101 -16.91 -24.56 -26.56
CA LYS A 101 -17.15 -24.47 -28.00
C LYS A 101 -16.99 -25.85 -28.62
N GLU A 102 -17.38 -25.96 -29.88
CA GLU A 102 -17.08 -27.13 -30.71
C GLU A 102 -15.56 -27.36 -30.82
N ASN A 103 -15.16 -28.56 -31.26
CA ASN A 103 -13.75 -28.93 -31.47
C ASN A 103 -12.87 -28.86 -30.22
N SER A 104 -13.40 -29.28 -29.06
CA SER A 104 -12.65 -29.34 -27.80
C SER A 104 -11.98 -28.00 -27.45
N THR A 105 -12.67 -26.89 -27.74
CA THR A 105 -12.19 -25.54 -27.52
C THR A 105 -12.97 -24.89 -26.37
N ILE A 106 -12.28 -24.09 -25.56
CA ILE A 106 -12.88 -23.36 -24.44
C ILE A 106 -12.50 -21.88 -24.53
N ASP A 107 -13.51 -21.01 -24.58
CA ASP A 107 -13.32 -19.57 -24.43
C ASP A 107 -13.46 -19.19 -22.96
N ILE A 108 -12.66 -18.24 -22.49
CA ILE A 108 -12.69 -17.75 -21.10
C ILE A 108 -13.22 -16.32 -21.09
N TYR A 109 -14.33 -16.12 -20.40
CA TYR A 109 -14.93 -14.80 -20.19
C TYR A 109 -14.52 -14.27 -18.82
N VAL A 110 -13.98 -13.06 -18.79
CA VAL A 110 -13.58 -12.36 -17.59
C VAL A 110 -14.36 -11.06 -17.50
N THR A 111 -15.21 -10.97 -16.49
CA THR A 111 -16.01 -9.76 -16.22
C THR A 111 -15.53 -9.15 -14.92
N VAL A 112 -15.11 -7.88 -14.98
CA VAL A 112 -14.57 -7.16 -13.81
C VAL A 112 -15.31 -5.86 -13.57
N ARG A 113 -15.33 -5.43 -12.31
CA ARG A 113 -15.77 -4.09 -11.92
C ARG A 113 -14.62 -3.33 -11.30
N GLU A 114 -14.15 -2.28 -11.96
CA GLU A 114 -13.05 -1.45 -11.48
C GLU A 114 -13.41 -0.71 -10.19
N LYS A 115 -12.48 -0.70 -9.23
CA LYS A 115 -12.58 0.15 -8.04
C LYS A 115 -12.32 1.60 -8.42
N TRP A 116 -12.71 2.51 -7.53
CA TRP A 116 -12.17 3.86 -7.57
C TRP A 116 -10.65 3.79 -7.34
N TYR A 117 -9.87 4.51 -8.13
CA TYR A 117 -8.42 4.50 -8.04
C TYR A 117 -7.85 5.64 -7.20
N LEU A 118 -8.68 6.61 -6.83
CA LEU A 118 -8.26 7.87 -6.25
C LEU A 118 -8.71 8.00 -4.81
N TYR A 119 -7.75 8.10 -3.89
CA TYR A 119 -8.02 8.20 -2.47
C TYR A 119 -7.30 9.41 -1.88
N PRO A 120 -8.02 10.53 -1.65
CA PRO A 120 -7.53 11.61 -0.83
C PRO A 120 -7.64 11.23 0.66
N THR A 121 -6.60 11.49 1.43
CA THR A 121 -6.57 11.27 2.87
C THR A 121 -6.20 12.59 3.56
N PRO A 122 -7.19 13.34 4.11
CA PRO A 122 -6.89 14.56 4.84
C PRO A 122 -6.03 14.23 6.06
N GLN A 123 -5.15 15.16 6.41
CA GLN A 123 -4.24 15.03 7.53
C GLN A 123 -4.43 16.21 8.46
N PHE A 124 -4.57 15.90 9.74
CA PHE A 124 -4.56 16.86 10.83
C PHE A 124 -3.91 16.16 12.02
N GLN A 125 -2.74 16.65 12.42
CA GLN A 125 -1.93 16.05 13.46
C GLN A 125 -1.43 17.15 14.40
N LEU A 126 -1.70 16.98 15.68
CA LEU A 126 -1.12 17.81 16.72
C LEU A 126 0.32 17.35 16.99
N VAL A 127 1.21 18.30 17.19
CA VAL A 127 2.60 18.00 17.59
C VAL A 127 2.69 17.80 19.11
N ASP A 128 1.72 18.37 19.83
CA ASP A 128 1.58 18.20 21.28
C ASP A 128 1.16 16.78 21.66
N ARG A 129 1.38 16.42 22.93
CA ARG A 129 1.14 15.05 23.42
C ARG A 129 -0.33 14.65 23.33
N ASN A 130 -1.23 15.62 23.49
CA ASN A 130 -2.67 15.43 23.46
C ASN A 130 -3.41 16.75 23.19
N PHE A 131 -4.71 16.63 22.94
CA PHE A 131 -5.59 17.78 22.69
C PHE A 131 -5.69 18.74 23.88
N ASN A 132 -5.67 18.24 25.12
CA ASN A 132 -5.80 19.10 26.31
C ASN A 132 -4.60 20.05 26.44
N GLU A 133 -3.41 19.59 26.11
CA GLU A 133 -2.21 20.42 26.08
C GLU A 133 -2.32 21.51 25.00
N TRP A 134 -2.73 21.13 23.79
CA TRP A 134 -2.97 22.06 22.69
C TRP A 134 -4.04 23.11 22.99
N ALA A 135 -5.14 22.72 23.63
CA ALA A 135 -6.25 23.60 23.98
C ALA A 135 -5.92 24.51 25.17
N ASN A 136 -5.45 23.95 26.29
CA ASN A 136 -5.34 24.68 27.56
C ASN A 136 -4.02 25.46 27.68
N ILE A 137 -2.92 24.95 27.13
CA ILE A 137 -1.59 25.60 27.22
C ILE A 137 -1.36 26.49 26.01
N TYR A 138 -1.64 25.96 24.82
CA TYR A 138 -1.33 26.65 23.56
C TYR A 138 -2.54 27.32 22.91
N ASN A 139 -3.69 27.38 23.59
CA ASN A 139 -4.91 28.07 23.17
C ASN A 139 -5.28 27.79 21.71
N TYR A 140 -5.31 26.51 21.32
CA TYR A 140 -5.66 26.06 19.97
C TYR A 140 -4.74 26.59 18.86
N SER A 141 -3.47 26.89 19.18
CA SER A 141 -2.56 27.47 18.19
C SER A 141 -2.33 26.55 16.99
N LEU A 142 -2.73 27.02 15.81
CA LEU A 142 -2.51 26.33 14.52
C LEU A 142 -1.02 26.23 14.15
N SER A 143 -0.14 27.02 14.79
CA SER A 143 1.30 26.92 14.55
C SER A 143 1.87 25.56 14.99
N ARG A 144 1.19 24.85 15.89
CA ARG A 144 1.57 23.54 16.45
C ARG A 144 0.85 22.35 15.80
N VAL A 145 0.22 22.59 14.66
CA VAL A 145 -0.53 21.59 13.91
C VAL A 145 0.21 21.30 12.60
N ILE A 146 0.26 20.03 12.22
CA ILE A 146 0.60 19.58 10.87
C ILE A 146 -0.70 19.24 10.17
N TYR A 147 -0.97 19.87 9.04
CA TYR A 147 -2.19 19.64 8.28
C TYR A 147 -1.90 19.55 6.79
N GLY A 148 -2.80 18.92 6.05
CA GLY A 148 -2.71 18.87 4.60
C GLY A 148 -3.36 17.64 4.03
N LEU A 149 -2.84 17.16 2.90
CA LEU A 149 -3.44 16.08 2.15
C LEU A 149 -2.38 15.08 1.70
N ARG A 150 -2.68 13.79 1.89
CA ARG A 150 -2.01 12.71 1.17
C ARG A 150 -2.95 12.21 0.11
N PHE A 151 -2.41 11.96 -1.07
CA PHE A 151 -3.19 11.53 -2.22
C PHE A 151 -2.52 10.32 -2.84
N VAL A 152 -3.33 9.31 -3.17
CA VAL A 152 -2.86 8.10 -3.84
C VAL A 152 -3.76 7.79 -5.02
N HIS A 153 -3.15 7.59 -6.18
CA HIS A 153 -3.79 7.02 -7.36
C HIS A 153 -3.21 5.63 -7.65
N TYR A 154 -3.99 4.56 -7.46
CA TYR A 154 -3.51 3.15 -7.53
C TYR A 154 -3.41 2.54 -8.94
N ASN A 155 -3.70 3.29 -9.99
CA ASN A 155 -3.72 2.82 -11.38
C ASN A 155 -3.67 4.02 -12.34
N PHE A 156 -2.61 4.82 -12.25
CA PHE A 156 -2.54 6.13 -12.87
C PHE A 156 -2.69 6.07 -14.40
N SER A 157 -1.94 5.19 -15.07
CA SER A 157 -1.98 4.98 -16.53
C SER A 157 -2.82 3.77 -16.98
N GLY A 158 -3.42 3.02 -16.03
CA GLY A 158 -4.11 1.77 -16.35
C GLY A 158 -3.21 0.53 -16.32
N ARG A 159 -1.95 0.68 -15.86
CA ARG A 159 -0.91 -0.37 -15.84
C ARG A 159 -0.59 -0.88 -14.44
N ARG A 160 -1.51 -0.71 -13.47
CA ARG A 160 -1.29 -0.97 -12.03
C ARG A 160 -0.17 -0.10 -11.44
N ASP A 161 0.07 1.06 -12.03
CA ASP A 161 1.05 2.03 -11.58
C ASP A 161 0.47 2.97 -10.52
N GLN A 162 1.26 3.24 -9.49
CA GLN A 162 0.85 4.07 -8.36
C GLN A 162 1.52 5.44 -8.44
N LEU A 163 0.71 6.50 -8.31
CA LEU A 163 1.17 7.87 -8.14
C LEU A 163 0.73 8.37 -6.76
N ARG A 164 1.65 8.93 -5.99
CA ARG A 164 1.41 9.47 -4.66
C ARG A 164 1.88 10.91 -4.58
N PHE A 165 1.04 11.76 -3.99
CA PHE A 165 1.41 13.11 -3.60
C PHE A 165 1.21 13.28 -2.10
N ILE A 166 2.13 13.99 -1.46
CA ILE A 166 2.07 14.37 -0.05
C ILE A 166 2.23 15.89 -0.01
N LEU A 167 1.25 16.59 0.53
CA LEU A 167 1.24 18.04 0.66
C LEU A 167 0.89 18.38 2.10
N LEU A 168 1.89 18.37 2.99
CA LEU A 168 1.73 18.67 4.41
C LEU A 168 2.41 19.99 4.74
N ASN A 169 1.72 20.78 5.56
CA ASN A 169 2.15 22.10 6.01
C ASN A 169 1.88 22.27 7.52
N GLY A 170 2.25 23.42 8.06
CA GLY A 170 2.07 23.77 9.48
C GLY A 170 3.39 23.70 10.26
N TYR A 171 3.40 23.01 11.41
CA TYR A 171 4.58 22.91 12.28
C TYR A 171 5.79 22.27 11.58
N ALA A 172 5.53 21.22 10.80
CA ALA A 172 6.48 20.60 9.88
C ALA A 172 5.88 20.55 8.48
N ARG A 173 6.74 20.66 7.46
CA ARG A 173 6.33 20.63 6.05
C ARG A 173 6.87 19.38 5.38
N ASN A 174 6.05 18.79 4.52
CA ASN A 174 6.44 17.66 3.69
C ASN A 174 5.71 17.75 2.35
N PHE A 175 6.49 18.03 1.30
CA PHE A 175 6.04 18.01 -0.08
C PHE A 175 6.74 16.86 -0.78
N ALA A 176 6.00 15.86 -1.24
CA ALA A 176 6.61 14.73 -1.94
C ALA A 176 5.74 14.22 -3.07
N VAL A 177 6.40 13.73 -4.12
CA VAL A 177 5.82 13.01 -5.24
C VAL A 177 6.52 11.67 -5.36
N GLN A 178 5.74 10.61 -5.59
CA GLN A 178 6.27 9.27 -5.78
C GLN A 178 5.51 8.58 -6.90
N TYR A 179 6.22 8.01 -7.85
CA TYR A 179 5.66 7.21 -8.92
C TYR A 179 6.28 5.83 -8.92
N SER A 180 5.45 4.81 -9.12
CA SER A 180 5.88 3.41 -9.13
C SER A 180 5.14 2.67 -10.24
N ALA A 181 5.88 2.21 -11.24
CA ALA A 181 5.38 1.40 -12.33
C ALA A 181 5.92 -0.03 -12.19
N PRO A 182 5.08 -1.01 -11.81
CA PRO A 182 5.53 -2.40 -11.68
C PRO A 182 5.85 -3.06 -13.03
N TYR A 183 5.28 -2.55 -14.13
CA TYR A 183 5.43 -3.11 -15.47
C TYR A 183 5.76 -2.03 -16.51
N SER A 184 7.02 -2.02 -16.93
CA SER A 184 7.58 -1.06 -17.87
C SER A 184 7.81 -1.67 -19.26
N ASN A 185 8.05 -2.98 -19.34
CA ASN A 185 8.31 -3.69 -20.58
C ASN A 185 7.15 -4.62 -20.99
N SER A 186 7.18 -5.11 -22.23
CA SER A 186 6.11 -5.98 -22.78
C SER A 186 6.04 -7.35 -22.12
N LYS A 187 7.14 -7.83 -21.51
CA LYS A 187 7.18 -9.09 -20.76
C LYS A 187 6.58 -8.96 -19.35
N LEU A 188 6.32 -7.74 -18.89
CA LEU A 188 5.69 -7.43 -17.60
C LEU A 188 6.47 -8.02 -16.40
N ASP A 189 7.80 -8.04 -16.52
CA ASP A 189 8.77 -8.54 -15.55
C ASP A 189 9.76 -7.44 -15.10
N GLU A 190 9.76 -6.27 -15.74
CA GLU A 190 10.59 -5.12 -15.36
C GLU A 190 9.74 -3.94 -14.90
N GLY A 191 10.21 -3.19 -13.93
CA GLY A 191 9.53 -2.04 -13.37
C GLY A 191 10.51 -0.93 -12.98
N PHE A 192 9.98 0.26 -12.74
CA PHE A 192 10.77 1.39 -12.26
C PHE A 192 9.92 2.26 -11.34
N GLY A 193 10.59 3.20 -10.68
CA GLY A 193 9.90 4.27 -10.00
C GLY A 193 10.85 5.36 -9.59
N PHE A 194 10.26 6.46 -9.14
CA PHE A 194 11.01 7.58 -8.60
C PHE A 194 10.26 8.20 -7.44
N SER A 195 11.00 8.87 -6.57
CA SER A 195 10.48 9.64 -5.46
C SER A 195 11.29 10.92 -5.37
N ALA A 196 10.61 12.06 -5.20
CA ALA A 196 11.24 13.32 -4.85
C ALA A 196 10.46 13.95 -3.70
N GLY A 197 11.18 14.53 -2.74
CA GLY A 197 10.57 15.08 -1.55
C GLY A 197 11.38 16.21 -0.94
N TYR A 198 10.67 17.15 -0.33
CA TYR A 198 11.23 18.23 0.45
C TYR A 198 10.53 18.29 1.81
N THR A 199 11.33 18.25 2.87
CA THR A 199 10.86 18.31 4.24
C THR A 199 11.50 19.45 5.01
N GLN A 200 10.71 20.10 5.87
CA GLN A 200 11.19 21.16 6.75
C GLN A 200 10.69 20.92 8.17
N ASN A 201 11.62 20.93 9.13
CA ASN A 201 11.33 20.72 10.54
C ASN A 201 11.81 21.91 11.37
N ARG A 202 11.03 22.26 12.39
CA ARG A 202 11.36 23.27 13.41
C ARG A 202 12.24 22.73 14.54
N GLU A 203 12.43 21.41 14.57
CA GLU A 203 13.18 20.70 15.60
C GLU A 203 14.30 19.88 14.98
N ILE A 204 15.42 19.83 15.70
CA ILE A 204 16.56 18.99 15.37
C ILE A 204 17.25 18.52 16.65
N SER A 205 17.61 17.25 16.69
CA SER A 205 18.47 16.71 17.75
C SER A 205 19.91 17.02 17.41
N PHE A 206 20.66 17.62 18.35
CA PHE A 206 22.04 18.07 18.12
C PHE A 206 23.08 17.29 18.90
N GLY A 207 22.68 16.49 19.87
CA GLY A 207 23.60 15.66 20.65
C GLY A 207 22.90 14.87 21.74
N THR A 208 23.72 14.28 22.60
CA THR A 208 23.28 13.45 23.72
C THR A 208 23.93 13.99 25.00
N SER A 209 23.14 14.15 26.06
CA SER A 209 23.63 14.57 27.38
C SER A 209 24.51 13.49 28.04
N ALA A 210 25.24 13.85 29.10
CA ALA A 210 26.02 12.90 29.92
C ALA A 210 25.19 11.71 30.47
N ASN A 211 23.88 11.88 30.63
CA ASN A 211 22.96 10.82 31.09
C ASN A 211 22.21 10.13 29.93
N ASN A 212 22.79 10.12 28.74
CA ASN A 212 22.23 9.48 27.53
C ASN A 212 20.85 9.99 27.07
N LYS A 213 20.42 11.17 27.53
CA LYS A 213 19.21 11.84 27.01
C LYS A 213 19.49 12.63 25.74
N LEU A 214 18.60 12.54 24.77
CA LEU A 214 18.67 13.28 23.50
C LEU A 214 18.44 14.78 23.75
N LEU A 215 19.37 15.62 23.30
CA LEU A 215 19.26 17.07 23.36
C LEU A 215 18.67 17.59 22.05
N GLN A 216 17.64 18.43 22.16
CA GLN A 216 16.90 18.95 21.01
C GLN A 216 16.93 20.48 20.99
N TYR A 217 17.17 21.02 19.80
CA TYR A 217 16.99 22.43 19.50
C TYR A 217 15.66 22.59 18.77
N ASN A 218 14.82 23.48 19.27
CA ASN A 218 13.53 23.80 18.71
C ASN A 218 13.45 25.32 18.47
N ASN A 219 13.07 25.70 17.25
CA ASN A 219 12.74 27.08 16.94
C ASN A 219 11.27 27.19 16.51
N GLN A 220 10.45 27.81 17.35
CA GLN A 220 9.02 27.97 17.10
C GLN A 220 8.73 28.86 15.88
N ASN A 221 9.67 29.70 15.44
CA ASN A 221 9.45 30.69 14.37
C ASN A 221 10.10 30.30 13.04
N LYS A 222 11.25 29.62 13.05
CA LYS A 222 12.01 29.27 11.84
C LYS A 222 12.21 27.76 11.71
N PHE A 223 12.24 27.25 10.47
CA PHE A 223 12.67 25.89 10.20
C PHE A 223 14.17 25.77 10.42
N VAL A 224 14.59 24.78 11.19
CA VAL A 224 15.98 24.57 11.61
C VAL A 224 16.65 23.44 10.84
N ARG A 225 15.86 22.62 10.15
CA ARG A 225 16.32 21.53 9.30
C ARG A 225 15.49 21.48 8.03
N ASN A 226 16.16 21.47 6.88
CA ASN A 226 15.58 21.25 5.57
C ASN A 226 16.24 20.03 4.94
N THR A 227 15.45 19.16 4.32
CA THR A 227 15.97 17.99 3.61
C THR A 227 15.28 17.87 2.27
N PHE A 228 16.05 17.88 1.20
CA PHE A 228 15.61 17.49 -0.13
C PHE A 228 16.13 16.08 -0.44
N GLN A 229 15.29 15.26 -1.04
CA GLN A 229 15.59 13.88 -1.36
C GLN A 229 15.04 13.55 -2.74
N ALA A 230 15.84 12.86 -3.55
CA ALA A 230 15.41 12.33 -4.84
C ALA A 230 16.00 10.93 -5.02
N TYR A 231 15.16 9.98 -5.40
CA TYR A 231 15.55 8.58 -5.62
C TYR A 231 14.91 8.06 -6.88
N GLY A 232 15.65 7.24 -7.63
CA GLY A 232 15.15 6.46 -8.76
C GLY A 232 15.50 5.00 -8.54
N TYR A 233 14.62 4.10 -8.96
CA TYR A 233 14.92 2.67 -8.92
C TYR A 233 14.44 1.96 -10.18
N TYR A 234 15.15 0.89 -10.49
CA TYR A 234 14.79 -0.13 -11.46
C TYR A 234 14.58 -1.46 -10.73
N SER A 235 13.63 -2.26 -11.18
CA SER A 235 13.38 -3.58 -10.61
C SER A 235 13.17 -4.61 -11.72
N SER A 236 13.78 -5.78 -11.57
CA SER A 236 13.56 -6.93 -12.44
C SER A 236 13.03 -8.11 -11.62
N ARG A 237 12.06 -8.84 -12.19
CA ARG A 237 11.43 -9.97 -11.54
C ARG A 237 11.60 -11.23 -12.39
N LYS A 238 12.36 -12.20 -11.91
CA LYS A 238 12.45 -13.53 -12.52
C LYS A 238 11.50 -14.49 -11.81
N GLY A 239 10.38 -14.82 -12.45
CA GLY A 239 9.37 -15.72 -11.90
C GLY A 239 8.62 -15.14 -10.69
N TYR A 240 8.14 -16.01 -9.80
CA TYR A 240 7.28 -15.58 -8.69
C TYR A 240 8.04 -15.04 -7.47
N PHE A 241 9.24 -15.57 -7.19
CA PHE A 241 9.95 -15.37 -5.91
C PHE A 241 11.25 -14.59 -6.00
N SER A 242 11.84 -14.41 -7.19
CA SER A 242 13.08 -13.65 -7.35
C SER A 242 12.77 -12.24 -7.87
N ARG A 243 13.15 -11.24 -7.08
CA ARG A 243 13.09 -9.83 -7.44
C ARG A 243 14.44 -9.22 -7.11
N HIS A 244 14.98 -8.47 -8.06
CA HIS A 244 16.15 -7.64 -7.87
C HIS A 244 15.75 -6.17 -8.02
N ARG A 245 16.26 -5.31 -7.15
CA ARG A 245 16.00 -3.87 -7.20
C ARG A 245 17.31 -3.11 -7.09
N TYR A 246 17.53 -2.22 -8.05
CA TYR A 246 18.67 -1.32 -8.12
C TYR A 246 18.15 0.09 -7.90
N GLN A 247 18.66 0.77 -6.89
CA GLN A 247 18.26 2.13 -6.54
C GLN A 247 19.48 3.05 -6.51
N ALA A 248 19.28 4.27 -6.98
CA ALA A 248 20.20 5.39 -6.81
C ALA A 248 19.46 6.56 -6.18
N GLY A 249 20.15 7.27 -5.30
CA GLY A 249 19.59 8.32 -4.46
C GLY A 249 20.51 9.51 -4.30
N TYR A 250 19.89 10.65 -4.09
CA TYR A 250 20.54 11.89 -3.69
C TYR A 250 19.77 12.53 -2.55
N THR A 251 20.48 12.89 -1.50
CA THR A 251 19.95 13.58 -0.33
C THR A 251 20.76 14.84 -0.07
N TYR A 252 20.09 15.98 -0.04
CA TYR A 252 20.63 17.25 0.41
C TYR A 252 20.00 17.60 1.76
N MET A 253 20.84 17.79 2.78
CA MET A 253 20.42 18.23 4.11
C MET A 253 21.01 19.59 4.41
N GLN A 254 20.23 20.45 5.04
CA GLN A 254 20.66 21.76 5.51
C GLN A 254 20.14 21.97 6.94
N VAL A 255 20.98 22.55 7.79
CA VAL A 255 20.63 22.97 9.15
C VAL A 255 20.78 24.48 9.30
N ALA A 256 20.04 25.06 10.24
CA ALA A 256 20.18 26.47 10.58
C ALA A 256 21.58 26.76 11.16
N ASP A 257 22.09 27.96 10.89
CA ASP A 257 23.40 28.41 11.38
C ASP A 257 23.50 28.40 12.91
N SER A 258 22.38 28.64 13.59
CA SER A 258 22.29 28.55 15.05
C SER A 258 22.69 27.16 15.58
N VAL A 259 22.35 26.09 14.85
CA VAL A 259 22.68 24.70 15.22
C VAL A 259 24.19 24.52 15.24
N VAL A 260 24.87 24.92 14.17
CA VAL A 260 26.32 24.76 14.04
C VAL A 260 27.07 25.73 14.95
N LYS A 261 26.65 27.00 15.03
CA LYS A 261 27.37 28.02 15.81
C LYS A 261 27.24 27.86 17.33
N HIS A 262 26.06 27.45 17.82
CA HIS A 262 25.76 27.49 19.25
C HIS A 262 25.56 26.11 19.91
N TYR A 263 25.32 25.04 19.13
CA TYR A 263 24.94 23.74 19.70
C TYR A 263 25.89 22.60 19.31
N ASN A 264 26.15 22.41 18.01
CA ASN A 264 27.05 21.37 17.51
C ASN A 264 27.82 21.85 16.28
N PRO A 265 29.05 22.40 16.47
CA PRO A 265 29.90 22.90 15.38
C PRO A 265 30.29 21.85 14.34
N PHE A 266 30.17 20.56 14.65
CA PHE A 266 30.52 19.46 13.75
C PHE A 266 29.31 18.57 13.46
N TYR A 267 28.13 19.17 13.32
CA TYR A 267 26.87 18.44 13.14
C TYR A 267 26.92 17.45 11.95
N PHE A 268 27.59 17.82 10.86
CA PHE A 268 27.82 16.97 9.69
C PHE A 268 29.23 16.37 9.65
N ASN A 269 29.90 16.26 10.80
CA ASN A 269 31.33 15.96 10.96
C ASN A 269 32.27 17.01 10.36
N ASP A 270 31.73 18.17 9.99
CA ASP A 270 32.45 19.36 9.56
C ASP A 270 31.69 20.63 10.02
N ALA A 271 32.27 21.80 9.79
CA ALA A 271 31.64 23.09 10.10
C ALA A 271 30.61 23.52 9.03
N SER A 272 30.21 22.62 8.12
CA SER A 272 29.25 22.95 7.07
C SER A 272 27.84 23.04 7.62
N LEU A 273 27.04 23.93 7.03
CA LEU A 273 25.60 24.01 7.28
C LEU A 273 24.80 23.00 6.45
N HIS A 274 25.46 22.28 5.55
CA HIS A 274 24.80 21.38 4.60
C HIS A 274 25.63 20.14 4.31
N GLN A 275 24.95 19.05 3.96
CA GLN A 275 25.56 17.79 3.58
C GLN A 275 24.85 17.22 2.35
N ASN A 276 25.66 16.67 1.44
CA ASN A 276 25.22 15.96 0.25
C ASN A 276 25.54 14.47 0.43
N ILE A 277 24.56 13.61 0.16
CA ILE A 277 24.73 12.17 0.20
C ILE A 277 24.24 11.60 -1.12
N ILE A 278 25.04 10.73 -1.71
CA ILE A 278 24.66 9.88 -2.83
C ILE A 278 24.61 8.45 -2.29
N ASP A 279 23.51 7.77 -2.51
CA ASP A 279 23.29 6.41 -2.05
C ASP A 279 22.96 5.48 -3.22
N PHE A 280 23.43 4.24 -3.10
CA PHE A 280 23.09 3.16 -4.01
C PHE A 280 22.65 1.96 -3.17
N LEU A 281 21.58 1.31 -3.58
CA LEU A 281 21.03 0.17 -2.88
C LEU A 281 20.69 -0.95 -3.87
N LEU A 282 21.06 -2.17 -3.47
CA LEU A 282 20.78 -3.41 -4.18
C LEU A 282 20.04 -4.34 -3.23
N GLU A 283 18.82 -4.71 -3.59
CA GLU A 283 17.95 -5.68 -2.90
C GLU A 283 17.62 -6.87 -3.80
#